data_AF-A0A382WD93-F1
#
_entry.id   AF-A0A382WD93-F1
#
_cell.length_a   1.000
_cell.length_b   1.000
_cell.length_c   1.000
_cell.angle_alpha   90.00
_cell.angle_beta   90.00
_cell.angle_gamma   90.00
#
_symmetry.space_group_name_H-M   'P 1'
#
loop_
_entity.id
_entity.type
_entity.pdbx_description
1 polymer ?
#
loop_
_entity_poly.entity_id
_entity_poly.type
_entity_poly.pdbx_seq_one_letter_code
_entity_poly.pdbx_strand_id
1 'polypeptide(L)' 'MLREAEIPYGAYWSTPFARWQGSLSHLHSLEFAAHVGKQELAKRNIPLDDID' A
#
# COMPACT_ATOMS: atom_id res chain seq x y z
N MET A 1 -28.73 17.57 2.78
CA MET A 1 -27.82 17.32 3.92
C MET A 1 -26.53 16.75 3.34
N LEU A 2 -25.43 17.51 3.36
CA LEU A 2 -24.13 16.95 2.98
C LEU A 2 -23.73 15.91 4.04
N ARG A 3 -23.32 14.72 3.61
CA ARG A 3 -22.68 13.74 4.50
C ARG A 3 -21.31 14.29 4.86
N GLU A 4 -20.91 14.17 6.12
CA GLU A 4 -19.53 14.41 6.52
C GLU A 4 -18.68 13.33 5.82
N ALA A 5 -17.98 13.72 4.76
CA ALA A 5 -17.07 12.86 4.04
C ALA A 5 -15.69 13.02 4.68
N GLU A 6 -15.16 11.94 5.23
CA GLU A 6 -13.83 11.86 5.81
C GLU A 6 -12.93 10.99 4.96
N ILE A 7 -11.65 11.36 4.86
CA ILE A 7 -10.63 10.57 4.18
C ILE A 7 -9.98 9.64 5.22
N PRO A 8 -10.06 8.32 5.08
CA PRO A 8 -9.49 7.38 6.05
C PRO A 8 -7.95 7.33 5.90
N TYR A 9 -7.24 8.17 6.65
CA TYR A 9 -5.77 8.27 6.63
C TYR A 9 -5.01 7.03 7.15
N GLY A 10 -5.70 5.99 7.61
CA GLY A 10 -5.09 4.81 8.23
C GLY A 10 -4.36 3.86 7.26
N ALA A 11 -4.71 3.89 5.97
CA ALA A 11 -4.24 2.90 4.99
C ALA A 11 -3.23 3.46 3.98
N TYR A 12 -2.48 4.51 4.33
CA TYR A 12 -1.45 5.06 3.45
C TYR A 12 -0.09 4.40 3.73
N TRP A 13 0.62 4.05 2.67
CA TRP A 13 2.01 3.59 2.74
C TRP A 13 2.75 3.94 1.45
N SER A 14 4.08 3.83 1.52
CA SER A 14 4.95 3.83 0.37
C SER A 14 6.13 2.90 0.63
N THR A 15 6.76 2.45 -0.43
CA THR A 15 8.07 1.81 -0.34
C THR A 15 9.12 2.88 -0.06
N PRO A 16 10.32 2.49 0.43
CA PRO A 16 11.44 3.42 0.48
C PRO A 16 11.73 4.00 -0.91
N PHE A 17 12.11 5.27 -0.95
CA PHE A 17 12.49 5.91 -2.19
C PHE A 17 13.72 5.23 -2.79
N ALA A 18 13.60 4.75 -4.03
CA ALA A 18 14.69 4.14 -4.77
C ALA A 18 15.10 5.04 -5.94
N ARG A 19 16.41 5.15 -6.19
CA ARG A 19 16.94 5.84 -7.37
C ARG A 19 16.47 5.15 -8.65
N TRP A 20 16.45 5.90 -9.76
CA TRP A 20 16.26 5.31 -11.09
C TRP A 20 17.33 4.24 -11.36
N GLN A 21 16.90 3.08 -11.87
CA GLN A 21 17.72 1.86 -11.99
C GLN A 21 18.40 1.44 -10.66
N GLY A 22 17.77 1.75 -9.53
CA GLY A 22 18.27 1.43 -8.19
C GLY A 22 17.88 0.05 -7.67
N SER A 23 17.81 -0.09 -6.35
CA SER A 23 17.60 -1.36 -5.65
C SER A 23 16.32 -2.11 -6.00
N LEU A 24 15.27 -1.40 -6.45
CA LEU A 24 13.98 -2.01 -6.83
C LEU A 24 13.84 -2.26 -8.33
N SER A 25 14.84 -1.89 -9.14
CA SER A 25 14.73 -1.88 -10.61
C SER A 25 14.58 -3.26 -11.27
N HIS A 26 14.97 -4.32 -10.58
CA HIS A 26 14.91 -5.70 -11.06
C HIS A 26 13.61 -6.42 -10.67
N LEU A 27 12.71 -5.75 -9.96
CA LEU A 27 11.47 -6.34 -9.47
C LEU A 27 10.32 -6.13 -10.45
N HIS A 28 9.42 -7.11 -10.54
CA HIS A 28 8.16 -6.95 -11.24
C HIS A 28 7.21 -6.04 -10.45
N SER A 29 6.79 -4.93 -11.03
CA SER A 29 6.04 -3.88 -10.32
C SER A 29 4.78 -4.37 -9.63
N LEU A 30 3.98 -5.24 -10.29
CA LEU A 30 2.72 -5.73 -9.72
C LEU A 30 2.93 -6.73 -8.57
N GLU A 31 3.89 -7.64 -8.71
CA GLU A 31 4.19 -8.62 -7.66
C GLU A 31 4.76 -7.92 -6.43
N PHE A 32 5.62 -6.94 -6.67
CA PHE A 32 6.18 -6.11 -5.61
C PHE A 32 5.09 -5.29 -4.90
N ALA A 33 4.15 -4.70 -5.65
CA ALA A 33 3.00 -4.00 -5.06
C ALA A 33 2.14 -4.94 -4.20
N ALA A 34 1.86 -6.16 -4.68
CA ALA A 34 1.11 -7.16 -3.92
C ALA A 34 1.87 -7.63 -2.66
N HIS A 35 3.18 -7.83 -2.77
CA HIS A 35 4.04 -8.22 -1.65
C HIS A 35 4.03 -7.17 -0.54
N VAL A 36 4.26 -5.90 -0.89
CA VAL A 36 4.28 -4.79 0.08
C VAL A 36 2.88 -4.52 0.62
N GLY A 37 1.84 -4.52 -0.23
CA GLY A 37 0.46 -4.29 0.18
C GLY A 37 0.00 -5.29 1.25
N LYS A 38 0.26 -6.58 1.06
CA LYS A 38 -0.05 -7.61 2.06
C LYS A 38 0.64 -7.35 3.41
N GLN A 39 1.92 -6.95 3.38
CA GLN A 39 2.65 -6.63 4.61
C GLN A 39 2.10 -5.38 5.32
N GLU A 40 1.76 -4.33 4.57
CA GLU A 40 1.30 -3.07 5.14
C GLU A 40 -0.13 -3.17 5.71
N LEU A 41 -1.00 -3.96 5.08
CA LEU A 41 -2.32 -4.31 5.62
C LEU A 41 -2.17 -5.09 6.94
N ALA A 42 -1.30 -6.11 6.97
CA ALA A 42 -1.04 -6.90 8.16
C ALA A 42 -0.49 -6.05 9.32
N LYS A 43 0.45 -5.12 9.06
CA LYS A 43 0.98 -4.18 10.06
C LYS A 43 -0.09 -3.29 10.70
N ARG A 44 -1.17 -3.01 9.97
CA ARG A 44 -2.29 -2.16 10.42
C ARG A 44 -3.49 -2.95 10.92
N ASN A 45 -3.39 -4.28 10.97
CA ASN A 45 -4.50 -5.18 11.29
C ASN A 45 -5.73 -4.94 10.39
N ILE A 46 -5.50 -4.65 9.10
CA ILE A 46 -6.56 -4.53 8.10
C ILE A 46 -6.68 -5.89 7.39
N PRO A 47 -7.81 -6.61 7.53
CA PRO A 47 -8.04 -7.86 6.81
C PRO A 47 -8.02 -7.63 5.30
N LEU A 48 -7.38 -8.53 4.56
CA LEU A 48 -7.35 -8.45 3.10
C LEU A 48 -8.74 -8.62 2.48
N ASP A 49 -9.58 -9.46 3.09
CA ASP A 49 -10.94 -9.75 2.63
C ASP A 49 -11.90 -8.56 2.80
N ASP A 50 -11.50 -7.51 3.54
CA ASP A 50 -12.26 -6.27 3.69
C ASP A 50 -11.97 -5.26 2.55
N ILE A 51 -11.03 -5.57 1.65
CA ILE A 51 -10.65 -4.72 0.51
C ILE A 51 -11.35 -5.23 -0.78
N ASP A 52 -12.24 -4.41 -1.34
CA ASP A 52 -12.93 -4.64 -2.64
C ASP A 52 -12.03 -4.37 -3.86
#